data_AF-A0AAD9TVL1-F1
#
_entry.id   AF-A0AAD9TVL1-F1
#
_cell.length_a   1.000
_cell.length_b   1.000
_cell.length_c   1.000
_cell.angle_alpha   90.00
_cell.angle_beta   90.00
_cell.angle_gamma   90.00
#
_symmetry.space_group_name_H-M   'P 1'
#
loop_
_entity.id
_entity.type
_entity.pdbx_description
1 polymer ?
#
loop_
_entity_poly.entity_id
_entity_poly.type
_entity_poly.pdbx_seq_one_letter_code
_entity_poly.pdbx_strand_id
1 'polypeptide(L)'
;MGGVLLLGWPMQSDQFYNKKLIVDELGAAIPVCEGLGTIPDSAKLAQILADSLQLNRPERIVWMKMRDKALNAAEQGGSSYKALDDLATHISDFIP
;
A
#
# COMPACT_ATOMS: atom_id res chain seq x y z
N MET A 1 5.94 7.42 6.44
CA MET A 1 5.70 6.17 5.67
C MET A 1 7.02 5.57 5.18
N GLY A 2 7.21 4.26 5.31
CA GLY A 2 8.53 3.60 5.34
C GLY A 2 9.28 3.31 4.04
N GLY A 3 8.74 3.59 2.84
CA GLY A 3 9.49 3.37 1.58
C GLY A 3 9.95 1.92 1.32
N VAL A 4 9.33 0.95 1.99
CA VAL A 4 9.64 -0.48 1.83
C VAL A 4 8.81 -1.08 0.70
N LEU A 5 9.38 -2.00 -0.07
CA LEU A 5 8.61 -2.76 -1.06
C LEU A 5 7.66 -3.72 -0.34
N LEU A 6 6.42 -3.79 -0.79
CA LEU A 6 5.42 -4.69 -0.22
C LEU A 6 5.45 -6.07 -0.88
N LEU A 7 5.30 -7.09 -0.04
CA LEU A 7 5.08 -8.47 -0.44
C LEU A 7 3.64 -8.85 -0.09
N GLY A 8 2.82 -9.13 -1.11
CA GLY A 8 1.41 -9.43 -0.96
C GLY A 8 1.16 -10.89 -0.60
N TRP A 9 0.73 -11.13 0.64
CA TRP A 9 0.24 -12.43 1.12
C TRP A 9 -1.08 -12.24 1.88
N PRO A 10 -2.23 -12.13 1.17
CA PRO A 10 -3.52 -11.99 1.82
C PRO A 10 -3.91 -13.29 2.52
N MET A 11 -4.38 -13.18 3.76
CA MET A 11 -4.85 -14.33 4.53
C MET A 11 -6.36 -14.30 4.75
N GLN A 12 -6.95 -13.11 4.94
CA GLN A 12 -8.37 -12.94 5.31
C GLN A 12 -8.94 -11.58 4.88
N SER A 13 -10.27 -11.46 4.88
CA SER A 13 -11.00 -10.17 4.82
C SER A 13 -10.66 -9.31 3.59
N ASP A 14 -10.59 -8.00 3.79
CA ASP A 14 -10.25 -6.94 2.86
C ASP A 14 -8.85 -7.08 2.26
N GLN A 15 -7.96 -7.90 2.83
CA GLN A 15 -6.60 -8.09 2.31
C GLN A 15 -6.61 -8.63 0.88
N PHE A 16 -7.62 -9.42 0.48
CA PHE A 16 -7.76 -9.88 -0.90
C PHE A 16 -8.04 -8.72 -1.87
N TYR A 17 -8.89 -7.77 -1.46
CA TYR A 17 -9.16 -6.56 -2.23
C TYR A 17 -7.94 -5.63 -2.27
N ASN A 18 -7.26 -5.47 -1.13
CA ASN A 18 -6.04 -4.69 -1.05
C ASN A 18 -4.94 -5.28 -1.93
N LYS A 19 -4.79 -6.61 -1.97
CA LYS A 19 -3.88 -7.29 -2.89
C LYS A 19 -4.27 -7.04 -4.34
N LYS A 20 -5.55 -7.20 -4.70
CA LYS A 20 -6.02 -6.92 -6.06
C LYS A 20 -5.67 -5.49 -6.50
N LEU A 21 -5.96 -4.50 -5.67
CA LEU A 21 -5.65 -3.12 -5.97
C LEU A 21 -4.13 -2.89 -6.07
N ILE A 22 -3.36 -3.23 -5.03
CA ILE A 22 -1.95 -2.87 -4.92
C ILE A 22 -1.06 -3.71 -5.85
N VAL A 23 -1.34 -4.99 -6.00
CA VAL A 23 -0.56 -5.91 -6.85
C VAL A 23 -1.09 -5.89 -8.27
N ASP A 24 -2.36 -6.23 -8.48
CA ASP A 24 -2.86 -6.57 -9.81
C ASP A 24 -3.18 -5.31 -10.64
N GLU A 25 -3.78 -4.29 -10.03
CA GLU A 25 -4.15 -3.05 -10.73
C GLU A 25 -3.03 -2.02 -10.76
N LEU A 26 -2.32 -1.86 -9.64
CA LEU A 26 -1.30 -0.84 -9.47
C LEU A 26 0.12 -1.32 -9.75
N GLY A 27 0.38 -2.62 -9.68
CA GLY A 27 1.73 -3.17 -9.87
C GLY A 27 2.76 -2.65 -8.85
N ALA A 28 2.32 -2.30 -7.64
CA ALA A 28 3.14 -1.65 -6.61
C ALA A 28 3.67 -2.62 -5.54
N ALA A 29 3.42 -3.92 -5.69
CA ALA A 29 3.84 -4.97 -4.76
C ALA A 29 4.08 -6.30 -5.49
N ILE A 30 4.85 -7.20 -4.87
CA ILE A 30 5.11 -8.55 -5.40
C ILE A 30 4.15 -9.56 -4.74
N PRO A 31 3.39 -10.38 -5.48
CA PRO A 31 2.57 -11.43 -4.89
C PRO A 31 3.44 -12.59 -4.40
N VAL A 32 3.13 -13.13 -3.22
CA VAL A 32 3.82 -14.29 -2.64
C VAL A 32 2.95 -15.55 -2.77
N CYS A 33 1.84 -15.59 -2.03
CA CYS A 33 0.84 -16.64 -2.02
C CYS A 33 -0.47 -16.09 -1.42
N GLU A 34 -1.52 -16.90 -1.37
CA GLU A 34 -2.83 -16.47 -0.86
C GLU A 34 -3.44 -17.51 0.06
N GLY A 35 -4.07 -17.06 1.14
CA GLY A 35 -4.76 -17.90 2.11
C GLY A 35 -3.95 -18.15 3.38
N LEU A 36 -4.67 -18.22 4.50
CA LEU A 36 -4.12 -18.44 5.84
C LEU A 36 -3.40 -19.81 5.98
N GLY A 37 -3.94 -20.85 5.34
CA GLY A 37 -3.41 -22.21 5.40
C GLY A 37 -2.39 -22.53 4.30
N THR A 38 -2.01 -21.56 3.48
CA THR A 38 -1.18 -21.80 2.30
C THR A 38 0.30 -21.82 2.68
N ILE A 39 0.95 -22.94 2.41
CA ILE A 39 2.39 -23.10 2.60
C ILE A 39 3.07 -22.80 1.25
N PRO A 40 3.81 -21.69 1.12
CA PRO A 40 4.51 -21.37 -0.12
C PRO A 40 5.67 -22.33 -0.36
N ASP A 41 6.00 -22.54 -1.63
CA ASP A 41 7.25 -23.22 -2.00
C ASP A 41 8.45 -22.42 -1.47
N SER A 42 9.34 -23.11 -0.75
CA SER A 42 10.43 -22.48 -0.02
C SER A 42 11.48 -21.86 -0.95
N ALA A 43 11.79 -22.52 -2.07
CA ALA A 43 12.74 -22.01 -3.06
C ALA A 43 12.18 -20.76 -3.77
N LYS A 44 10.91 -20.78 -4.14
CA LYS A 44 10.21 -19.64 -4.72
C LYS A 44 10.14 -18.46 -3.76
N LEU A 45 9.78 -18.70 -2.50
CA LEU A 45 9.74 -17.65 -1.47
C LEU A 45 11.13 -17.03 -1.25
N ALA A 46 12.17 -17.86 -1.16
CA ALA A 46 13.55 -17.38 -1.03
C ALA A 46 13.97 -16.51 -2.22
N GLN A 47 13.61 -16.90 -3.44
CA GLN A 47 13.85 -16.10 -4.64
C GLN A 47 13.12 -14.76 -4.59
N ILE A 48 11.84 -14.74 -4.23
CA ILE A 48 11.05 -13.50 -4.10
C ILE A 48 11.69 -12.56 -3.07
N LEU A 49 12.14 -13.10 -1.93
CA LEU A 49 12.81 -12.31 -0.89
C LEU A 49 14.13 -11.71 -1.41
N ALA A 50 14.97 -12.50 -2.08
CA ALA A 50 16.22 -12.02 -2.67
C ALA A 50 15.97 -10.93 -3.72
N ASP A 51 14.98 -11.14 -4.58
CA ASP A 51 14.58 -10.20 -5.61
C ASP A 51 14.04 -8.90 -5.02
N SER A 52 13.30 -8.95 -3.92
CA SER A 52 12.68 -7.78 -3.27
C SER A 52 13.69 -6.73 -2.77
N LEU A 53 14.94 -7.14 -2.55
CA LEU A 53 16.04 -6.28 -2.12
C LEU A 53 16.57 -5.40 -3.26
N GLN A 54 16.27 -5.73 -4.51
CA GLN A 54 16.67 -4.92 -5.66
C GLN A 54 15.94 -3.57 -5.64
N LEU A 55 16.72 -2.48 -5.65
CA LEU A 55 16.19 -1.11 -5.52
C LEU A 55 15.58 -0.57 -6.82
N ASN A 56 15.94 -1.14 -7.97
CA ASN A 56 15.49 -0.71 -9.30
C ASN A 56 14.22 -1.44 -9.78
N ARG A 57 13.59 -2.23 -8.92
CA ARG A 57 12.37 -2.96 -9.28
C ARG A 57 11.24 -2.02 -9.71
N PRO A 58 10.49 -2.38 -10.76
CA PRO A 58 9.35 -1.57 -11.19
C PRO A 58 8.31 -1.41 -10.08
N GLU A 59 8.04 -2.45 -9.30
CA GLU A 59 7.05 -2.39 -8.22
C GLU A 59 7.46 -1.41 -7.13
N ARG A 60 8.75 -1.36 -6.79
CA ARG A 60 9.30 -0.40 -5.83
C ARG A 60 9.19 1.02 -6.35
N ILE A 61 9.49 1.26 -7.63
CA ILE A 61 9.38 2.58 -8.24
C ILE A 61 7.93 3.08 -8.18
N VAL A 62 6.95 2.22 -8.50
CA VAL A 62 5.54 2.58 -8.41
C VAL A 62 5.13 2.84 -6.96
N TRP A 63 5.53 1.99 -6.03
CA TRP A 63 5.24 2.16 -4.60
C TRP A 63 5.80 3.48 -4.05
N MET A 64 7.03 3.85 -4.42
CA MET A 64 7.62 5.12 -4.00
C MET A 64 6.84 6.32 -4.53
N LYS A 65 6.42 6.30 -5.80
CA LYS A 65 5.55 7.34 -6.35
C LYS A 65 4.23 7.46 -5.60
N MET A 66 3.63 6.34 -5.19
CA MET A 66 2.40 6.34 -4.39
C MET A 66 2.62 6.88 -3.00
N ARG A 67 3.71 6.48 -2.34
CA ARG A 67 4.11 7.02 -1.05
C ARG A 67 4.25 8.54 -1.11
N ASP A 68 4.92 9.07 -2.13
CA ASP A 68 5.12 10.50 -2.27
C ASP A 68 3.80 11.24 -2.48
N LYS A 69 2.90 10.69 -3.31
CA LYS A 69 1.52 11.21 -3.45
C LYS A 69 0.76 11.21 -2.11
N ALA A 70 0.87 10.12 -1.35
CA ALA A 70 0.19 10.00 -0.06
C ALA A 70 0.73 11.00 0.98
N LEU A 71 2.06 11.21 1.01
CA LEU A 71 2.68 12.23 1.86
C LEU A 71 2.22 13.64 1.46
N ASN A 72 2.31 13.98 0.18
CA ASN A 72 1.87 15.28 -0.32
C ASN A 72 0.38 15.55 -0.08
N ALA A 73 -0.47 14.52 -0.12
CA ALA A 73 -1.89 14.64 0.19
C ALA A 73 -2.15 14.96 1.67
N ALA A 74 -1.30 14.45 2.57
CA ALA A 74 -1.42 14.65 4.01
C ALA A 74 -0.71 15.91 4.53
N GLU A 75 0.26 16.44 3.80
CA GLU A 75 0.94 17.70 4.12
C GLU A 75 -0.03 18.89 4.13
N GLN A 76 0.37 19.97 4.82
CA GLN A 76 -0.44 21.19 4.90
C GLN A 76 -0.75 21.74 3.50
N GLY A 77 -2.03 21.98 3.22
CA GLY A 77 -2.51 22.39 1.90
C GLY A 77 -2.73 21.25 0.90
N GLY A 78 -2.36 20.03 1.27
CA GLY A 78 -2.66 18.79 0.56
C GLY A 78 -4.15 18.44 0.60
N SER A 79 -4.57 17.50 -0.26
CA SER A 79 -5.99 17.16 -0.43
C SER A 79 -6.61 16.52 0.81
N SER A 80 -5.91 15.60 1.46
CA SER A 80 -6.42 14.94 2.67
C SER A 80 -6.40 15.88 3.87
N TYR A 81 -5.40 16.77 3.95
CA TYR A 81 -5.36 17.84 4.95
C TYR A 81 -6.60 18.73 4.83
N LYS A 82 -6.88 19.26 3.63
CA LYS A 82 -8.04 20.11 3.35
C LYS A 82 -9.36 19.40 3.63
N ALA A 83 -9.51 18.16 3.18
CA ALA A 83 -10.74 17.41 3.41
C ALA A 83 -11.04 17.20 4.91
N LEU A 84 -10.01 16.98 5.73
CA LEU A 84 -10.16 16.88 7.18
C LEU A 84 -10.47 18.23 7.84
N ASP A 85 -9.87 19.32 7.35
CA ASP A 85 -10.15 20.68 7.82
C ASP A 85 -11.60 21.10 7.50
N ASP A 86 -12.04 20.83 6.28
CA ASP A 86 -13.42 21.03 5.84
C ASP A 86 -14.36 20.22 6.72
N LEU A 87 -14.09 18.93 6.94
CA LEU A 87 -14.91 18.07 7.79
C LEU A 87 -15.01 18.62 9.23
N ALA A 88 -13.89 19.05 9.83
CA ALA A 88 -13.86 19.60 11.17
C ALA A 88 -14.68 20.89 11.29
N THR A 89 -14.61 21.75 10.26
CA THR A 89 -15.43 22.97 10.16
C THR A 89 -16.91 22.62 10.11
N HIS A 90 -17.31 21.69 9.23
CA HIS A 90 -18.71 21.26 9.11
C HIS A 90 -19.25 20.66 10.42
N ILE A 91 -18.45 19.89 11.15
CA ILE A 91 -18.87 19.32 12.44
C ILE A 91 -19.05 20.42 13.48
N SER A 92 -18.15 21.41 13.51
CA SER A 92 -18.21 22.52 14.47
C SER A 92 -19.43 23.40 14.24
N ASP A 93 -19.76 23.67 12.97
CA ASP A 93 -20.95 24.44 12.57
C ASP A 93 -22.27 23.69 12.88
N PHE A 94 -22.20 22.37 13.04
CA PHE A 94 -23.36 21.53 13.34
C PHE A 94 -23.65 21.40 14.83
N ILE A 95 -22.71 21.77 15.70
CA ILE A 95 -22.90 21.77 17.15
C ILE A 95 -23.39 23.17 17.57
N PRO A 96 -24.62 23.32 18.09
CA PRO A 96 -25.18 24.62 18.48
C PRO A 96 -24.47 25.27 19.67
#